data_AF-A0A151SKN2-F1
#
_entry.id   AF-A0A151SKN2-F1
#
_cell.length_a   1.000
_cell.length_b   1.000
_cell.length_c   1.000
_cell.angle_alpha   90.00
_cell.angle_beta   90.00
_cell.angle_gamma   90.00
#
_symmetry.space_group_name_H-M   'P 1'
#
loop_
_entity.id
_entity.type
_entity.pdbx_description
1 polymer ?
#
loop_
_entity_poly.entity_id
_entity_poly.type
_entity_poly.pdbx_seq_one_letter_code
_entity_poly.pdbx_strand_id
1 'polypeptide(L)'
;MTVDKNKFITLQEKESGGVTYGDNNKGKILGSGTTGNNSNTLIEDILYVEGLKYNLLSISQLFCDKNYNVFFNNECCMISDKNNNETLFVGKRNNNIYILYLDHTSSNISCISSNDNLTWLWHRRIAHVNVDKLNRLAT
;
A
#
# COMPACT_ATOMS: atom_id res chain seq x y z
N MET A 1 0.49 -10.97 -10.47
CA MET A 1 -0.53 -11.67 -11.28
C MET A 1 -1.93 -11.22 -10.85
N THR A 2 -2.83 -10.98 -11.78
CA THR A 2 -4.22 -10.59 -11.50
C THR A 2 -5.19 -11.21 -12.50
N VAL A 3 -6.44 -11.44 -12.08
CA VAL A 3 -7.56 -11.82 -12.95
C VAL A 3 -8.39 -10.61 -13.38
N ASP A 4 -8.21 -9.48 -12.71
CA ASP A 4 -9.02 -8.28 -12.92
C ASP A 4 -8.31 -7.36 -13.91
N LYS A 5 -8.89 -7.20 -15.10
CA LYS A 5 -8.40 -6.28 -16.14
C LYS A 5 -8.44 -4.83 -15.70
N ASN A 6 -9.39 -4.45 -14.84
CA ASN A 6 -9.59 -3.06 -14.43
C ASN A 6 -8.48 -2.56 -13.49
N LYS A 7 -7.67 -3.47 -12.93
CA LYS A 7 -6.54 -3.12 -12.08
C LYS A 7 -5.29 -2.73 -12.88
N PHE A 8 -5.30 -2.91 -14.20
CA PHE A 8 -4.19 -2.48 -15.04
C PHE A 8 -4.33 -1.02 -15.44
N ILE A 9 -3.24 -0.27 -15.31
CA ILE A 9 -3.08 1.05 -15.92
C ILE A 9 -2.74 0.85 -17.40
N THR A 10 -1.87 -0.11 -17.70
CA THR A 10 -1.52 -0.55 -19.04
C THR A 10 -1.64 -2.05 -19.12
N LEU A 11 -2.23 -2.57 -20.20
CA LEU A 11 -2.36 -4.00 -20.46
C LEU A 11 -2.04 -4.28 -21.93
N GLN A 12 -1.10 -5.18 -22.16
CA GLN A 12 -0.84 -5.77 -23.47
C GLN A 12 -1.40 -7.18 -23.48
N GLU A 13 -2.51 -7.38 -24.18
CA GLU A 13 -3.14 -8.69 -24.34
C GLU A 13 -2.33 -9.52 -25.33
N LYS A 14 -1.76 -10.61 -24.83
CA LYS A 14 -0.98 -11.56 -25.60
C LYS A 14 -0.95 -12.90 -24.86
N GLU A 15 -1.46 -13.93 -25.50
CA GLU A 15 -1.35 -15.28 -24.96
C GLU A 15 0.12 -15.71 -24.92
N SER A 16 0.62 -16.07 -23.74
CA SER A 16 2.04 -16.36 -23.53
C SER A 16 2.24 -17.51 -22.54
N GLY A 17 1.77 -18.70 -22.93
CA GLY A 17 1.91 -19.90 -22.12
C GLY A 17 0.97 -19.94 -20.91
N GLY A 18 1.43 -20.52 -19.79
CA GLY A 18 0.61 -20.68 -18.61
C GLY A 18 1.41 -20.76 -17.32
N VAL A 19 0.70 -20.60 -16.20
CA VAL A 19 1.26 -20.66 -14.85
C VAL A 19 0.69 -21.87 -14.13
N THR A 20 1.54 -22.66 -13.49
CA THR A 20 1.13 -23.75 -12.60
C THR A 20 0.89 -23.18 -11.20
N TYR A 21 -0.26 -23.47 -10.63
CA TYR A 21 -0.64 -23.09 -9.27
C TYR A 21 -0.17 -24.13 -8.25
N GLY A 22 -0.27 -23.78 -6.95
CA GLY A 22 0.13 -24.68 -5.87
C GLY A 22 -0.69 -25.98 -5.76
N ASP A 23 -1.85 -26.04 -6.40
CA ASP A 23 -2.70 -27.24 -6.51
C ASP A 23 -2.42 -28.06 -7.80
N ASN A 24 -1.34 -27.75 -8.52
CA ASN A 24 -0.95 -28.31 -9.81
C ASN A 24 -1.90 -28.00 -10.99
N ASN A 25 -2.96 -27.21 -10.78
CA ASN A 25 -3.76 -26.71 -11.90
C ASN A 25 -2.98 -25.66 -12.68
N LYS A 26 -3.36 -25.44 -13.94
CA LYS A 26 -2.71 -24.46 -14.82
C LYS A 26 -3.66 -23.34 -15.21
N GLY A 27 -3.18 -22.10 -15.09
CA GLY A 27 -3.83 -20.91 -15.61
C GLY A 27 -3.21 -20.46 -16.92
N LYS A 28 -4.01 -19.95 -17.84
CA LYS A 28 -3.52 -19.35 -19.08
C LYS A 28 -3.11 -17.90 -18.84
N ILE A 29 -1.93 -17.53 -19.33
CA ILE A 29 -1.51 -16.13 -19.35
C ILE A 29 -2.13 -15.48 -20.59
N LEU A 30 -2.96 -14.47 -20.37
CA LEU A 30 -3.68 -13.74 -21.41
C LEU A 30 -3.02 -12.40 -21.75
N GLY A 31 -2.04 -11.96 -20.95
CA GLY A 31 -1.29 -10.74 -21.21
C GLY A 31 -0.38 -10.35 -20.07
N SER A 32 0.27 -9.21 -20.22
CA SER A 32 1.07 -8.57 -19.16
C SER A 32 0.88 -7.06 -19.18
N GLY A 33 1.16 -6.42 -18.05
CA GLY A 33 0.96 -4.99 -17.92
C GLY A 33 1.43 -4.41 -16.60
N THR A 34 1.07 -3.16 -16.37
CA THR A 34 1.44 -2.41 -15.17
C THR A 34 0.20 -2.12 -14.33
N THR A 35 0.29 -2.33 -13.01
CA THR A 35 -0.71 -1.94 -12.02
C THR A 35 -0.08 -0.95 -11.03
N GLY A 36 -0.88 -0.23 -10.25
CA GLY A 36 -0.33 0.72 -9.29
C GLY A 36 -1.32 1.77 -8.87
N ASN A 37 -0.82 2.73 -8.10
CA ASN A 37 -1.50 3.98 -7.83
C ASN A 37 -0.90 5.08 -8.71
N ASN A 38 -1.74 5.97 -9.25
CA ASN A 38 -1.36 7.15 -10.03
C ASN A 38 -0.35 8.09 -9.32
N SER A 39 -0.09 7.93 -8.01
CA SER A 39 0.79 8.76 -7.20
C SER A 39 2.23 8.23 -7.02
N ASN A 40 2.80 7.52 -8.02
CA ASN A 40 4.20 7.03 -8.11
C ASN A 40 4.51 5.61 -7.63
N THR A 41 3.53 4.76 -7.33
CA THR A 41 3.79 3.37 -6.94
C THR A 41 3.28 2.40 -7.99
N LEU A 42 4.10 2.19 -9.03
CA LEU A 42 3.81 1.28 -10.15
C LEU A 42 4.49 -0.08 -9.94
N ILE A 43 3.79 -1.15 -10.28
CA ILE A 43 4.29 -2.51 -10.35
C ILE A 43 4.12 -2.99 -11.79
N GLU A 44 5.26 -3.14 -12.46
CA GLU A 44 5.34 -3.59 -13.85
C GLU A 44 5.39 -5.12 -13.95
N ASP A 45 5.26 -5.63 -15.19
CA ASP A 45 5.35 -7.06 -15.53
C ASP A 45 4.35 -7.95 -14.79
N ILE A 46 3.18 -7.40 -14.46
CA ILE A 46 2.08 -8.14 -13.86
C ILE A 46 1.43 -8.99 -14.94
N LEU A 47 1.39 -10.30 -14.73
CA LEU A 47 0.69 -11.23 -15.61
C LEU A 47 -0.84 -11.14 -15.40
N TYR A 48 -1.58 -11.00 -16.51
CA TYR A 48 -3.02 -11.21 -16.57
C TYR A 48 -3.29 -12.70 -16.80
N VAL A 49 -3.89 -13.37 -15.82
CA VAL A 49 -4.05 -14.83 -15.83
C VAL A 49 -5.48 -15.23 -15.56
N GLU A 50 -6.01 -16.07 -16.45
CA GLU A 50 -7.35 -16.64 -16.34
C GLU A 50 -7.43 -17.66 -15.20
N GLY A 51 -8.54 -17.70 -14.47
CA GLY A 51 -8.80 -18.73 -13.45
C GLY A 51 -8.23 -18.43 -12.06
N LEU A 52 -7.54 -17.30 -11.87
CA LEU A 52 -7.14 -16.85 -10.54
C LEU A 52 -8.35 -16.39 -9.71
N LYS A 53 -8.49 -16.93 -8.50
CA LYS A 53 -9.48 -16.44 -7.52
C LYS A 53 -9.01 -15.20 -6.77
N TYR A 54 -7.70 -15.07 -6.58
CA TYR A 54 -7.06 -13.97 -5.85
C TYR A 54 -5.85 -13.46 -6.62
N ASN A 55 -5.55 -12.19 -6.43
CA ASN A 55 -4.35 -11.57 -7.00
C ASN A 55 -3.15 -11.92 -6.13
N LEU A 56 -2.03 -12.20 -6.78
CA LEU A 56 -0.80 -12.62 -6.12
C LEU A 56 0.38 -11.79 -6.62
N LEU A 57 1.21 -11.33 -5.70
CA LEU A 57 2.52 -10.74 -6.00
C LEU A 57 3.60 -11.78 -5.76
N SER A 58 4.49 -11.96 -6.74
CA SER A 58 5.63 -12.85 -6.57
C SER A 58 6.75 -12.12 -5.84
N ILE A 59 7.12 -12.63 -4.66
CA ILE A 59 8.20 -12.06 -3.85
C ILE A 59 9.54 -12.16 -4.60
N SER A 60 9.76 -13.26 -5.34
CA SER A 60 10.98 -13.43 -6.12
C SER A 60 11.10 -12.38 -7.22
N GLN A 61 10.00 -12.01 -7.89
CA GLN A 61 10.03 -10.97 -8.92
C GLN A 61 10.34 -9.59 -8.32
N LEU A 62 9.73 -9.27 -7.18
CA LEU A 62 9.98 -8.00 -6.49
C LEU A 62 11.46 -7.88 -6.07
N PHE A 63 12.02 -8.96 -5.51
CA PHE A 63 13.37 -8.95 -4.97
C PHE A 63 14.47 -9.11 -6.04
N CYS A 64 14.32 -10.08 -6.95
CA CYS A 64 15.34 -10.43 -7.93
C CYS A 64 15.32 -9.53 -9.17
N ASP A 65 14.13 -9.16 -9.65
CA ASP A 65 13.99 -8.55 -10.97
C ASP A 65 13.77 -7.03 -10.89
N LYS A 66 13.13 -6.56 -9.82
CA LYS A 66 12.74 -5.14 -9.65
C LYS A 66 13.50 -4.38 -8.57
N ASN A 67 14.54 -4.99 -7.97
CA ASN A 67 15.40 -4.35 -6.97
C ASN A 67 14.64 -3.78 -5.76
N TYR A 68 13.55 -4.41 -5.34
CA TYR A 68 12.86 -4.05 -4.10
C TYR A 68 13.39 -4.83 -2.90
N ASN A 69 13.38 -4.18 -1.74
CA ASN A 69 13.52 -4.85 -0.46
C ASN A 69 12.14 -5.27 0.04
N VAL A 70 12.01 -6.50 0.51
CA VAL A 70 10.77 -7.02 1.11
C VAL A 70 11.06 -7.45 2.53
N PHE A 71 10.38 -6.84 3.49
CA PHE A 71 10.51 -7.13 4.91
C PHE A 71 9.20 -7.68 5.48
N PHE A 72 9.27 -8.74 6.27
CA PHE A 72 8.12 -9.33 6.94
C PHE A 72 8.31 -9.30 8.45
N ASN A 73 7.26 -8.94 9.18
CA ASN A 73 7.17 -9.13 10.62
C ASN A 73 5.83 -9.81 10.99
N ASN A 74 5.54 -9.92 12.27
CA ASN A 74 4.33 -10.55 12.76
C ASN A 74 3.03 -9.83 12.35
N GLU A 75 3.08 -8.56 11.95
CA GLU A 75 1.90 -7.70 11.70
C GLU A 75 1.74 -7.29 10.23
N CYS A 76 2.84 -7.16 9.49
CA CYS A 76 2.85 -6.60 8.15
C CYS A 76 4.02 -7.09 7.28
N CYS A 77 3.86 -6.86 5.98
CA CYS A 77 4.89 -6.91 4.96
C CYS A 77 5.14 -5.50 4.46
N MET A 78 6.40 -5.09 4.35
CA MET A 78 6.81 -3.80 3.79
C MET A 78 7.63 -4.04 2.53
N ILE A 79 7.32 -3.31 1.47
CA ILE A 79 8.06 -3.31 0.21
C ILE A 79 8.66 -1.92 0.06
N SER A 80 9.98 -1.83 -0.03
CA SER A 80 10.71 -0.57 -0.19
C SER A 80 11.64 -0.59 -1.40
N ASP A 81 11.88 0.59 -1.97
CA ASP A 81 12.89 0.76 -3.01
C ASP A 81 14.28 0.66 -2.36
N LYS A 82 15.14 -0.17 -2.95
CA LYS A 82 16.48 -0.44 -2.43
C LYS A 82 17.44 0.75 -2.57
N ASN A 83 17.16 1.69 -3.47
CA ASN A 83 18.03 2.84 -3.73
C ASN A 83 17.86 3.93 -2.68
N ASN A 84 16.61 4.24 -2.29
CA ASN A 84 16.29 5.33 -1.36
C ASN A 84 15.72 4.84 -0.01
N ASN A 85 15.52 3.52 0.16
CA ASN A 85 14.88 2.90 1.32
C ASN A 85 13.46 3.42 1.63
N GLU A 86 12.80 4.05 0.65
CA GLU A 86 11.45 4.54 0.80
C GLU A 86 10.45 3.37 0.73
N THR A 87 9.50 3.34 1.66
CA THR A 87 8.45 2.32 1.68
C THR A 87 7.40 2.64 0.64
N LEU A 88 7.29 1.80 -0.38
CA LEU A 88 6.33 1.94 -1.48
C LEU A 88 4.99 1.30 -1.15
N PHE A 89 5.01 0.14 -0.48
CA PHE A 89 3.79 -0.58 -0.14
C PHE A 89 3.87 -1.20 1.25
N VAL A 90 2.71 -1.25 1.92
CA VAL A 90 2.53 -1.95 3.20
C VAL A 90 1.35 -2.91 3.06
N GLY A 91 1.62 -4.20 3.25
CA GLY A 91 0.60 -5.23 3.35
C GLY A 91 0.35 -5.60 4.80
N LYS A 92 -0.91 -5.63 5.26
CA LYS A 92 -1.27 -6.05 6.62
C LYS A 92 -1.45 -7.56 6.67
N ARG A 93 -0.99 -8.19 7.76
CA ARG A 93 -1.23 -9.61 7.99
C ARG A 93 -2.67 -9.81 8.48
N ASN A 94 -3.40 -10.69 7.81
CA ASN A 94 -4.73 -11.14 8.19
C ASN A 94 -4.81 -12.66 7.96
N ASN A 95 -5.18 -13.43 8.99
CA ASN A 95 -5.31 -14.89 8.92
C ASN A 95 -4.09 -15.60 8.26
N ASN A 96 -2.88 -15.20 8.65
CA ASN A 96 -1.61 -15.71 8.11
C ASN A 96 -1.31 -15.37 6.64
N ILE A 97 -2.05 -14.47 6.02
CA ILE A 97 -1.79 -13.95 4.67
C ILE A 97 -1.48 -12.46 4.77
N TYR A 98 -0.56 -11.96 3.96
CA TYR A 98 -0.30 -10.52 3.85
C TYR A 98 -1.15 -9.94 2.72
N ILE A 99 -2.05 -9.02 3.07
CA ILE A 99 -2.96 -8.37 2.12
C ILE A 99 -2.44 -6.97 1.84
N LEU A 100 -2.18 -6.68 0.57
CA LEU A 100 -1.69 -5.40 0.09
C LEU A 100 -2.83 -4.62 -0.54
N TYR A 101 -3.06 -3.40 -0.07
CA TYR A 101 -4.07 -2.49 -0.60
C TYR A 101 -3.36 -1.40 -1.41
N LEU A 102 -3.58 -1.38 -2.73
CA LEU A 102 -2.94 -0.39 -3.62
C LEU A 102 -3.58 1.01 -3.51
N ASP A 103 -4.85 1.07 -3.09
CA ASP A 103 -5.63 2.31 -2.99
C ASP A 103 -5.28 3.14 -1.74
N HIS A 104 -4.61 2.53 -0.77
CA HIS A 104 -4.13 3.23 0.40
C HIS A 104 -2.70 3.69 0.14
N THR A 105 -2.56 4.93 -0.32
CA THR A 105 -1.37 5.69 0.04
C THR A 105 -1.22 5.55 1.55
N SER A 106 -0.01 5.22 1.98
CA SER A 106 0.40 5.36 3.37
C SER A 106 0.24 6.83 3.74
N SER A 107 -0.99 7.21 4.08
CA SER A 107 -1.27 8.32 4.96
C SER A 107 -0.76 7.91 6.33
N ASN A 108 0.56 7.85 6.47
CA ASN A 108 1.22 8.46 7.62
C ASN A 108 1.00 9.99 7.51
N ILE A 109 -0.25 10.41 7.40
CA ILE A 109 -0.67 11.63 8.06
C ILE A 109 -0.80 11.13 9.49
N SER A 110 0.30 11.16 10.24
CA SER A 110 0.20 11.39 11.66
C SER A 110 -0.63 12.67 11.76
N CYS A 111 -1.93 12.51 11.99
CA CYS A 111 -2.75 13.63 12.34
C CYS A 111 -2.12 14.15 13.64
N ILE A 112 -1.42 15.30 13.54
CA ILE A 112 -1.39 16.23 14.65
C ILE A 112 -2.87 16.43 14.96
N SER A 113 -3.34 15.80 16.04
CA SER A 113 -4.64 16.12 16.58
C SER A 113 -4.56 17.60 16.95
N SER A 114 -5.09 18.47 16.07
CA SER A 114 -5.38 19.84 16.44
C SER A 114 -6.59 19.76 17.34
N ASN A 115 -6.34 19.81 18.65
CA ASN A 115 -7.40 20.11 19.57
C ASN A 115 -7.79 21.57 19.32
N ASP A 116 -8.84 21.79 18.50
CA ASP A 116 -9.35 23.11 18.09
C ASP A 116 -10.01 23.90 19.25
N ASN A 117 -9.68 23.53 20.49
CA ASN A 117 -10.09 24.30 21.64
C ASN A 117 -9.20 25.55 21.74
N LEU A 118 -9.74 26.67 21.27
CA LEU A 118 -9.10 27.99 21.27
C LEU A 118 -8.56 28.35 22.67
N THR A 119 -9.30 28.04 23.73
CA THR A 119 -8.86 28.27 25.12
C THR A 119 -7.61 27.45 25.45
N TRP A 120 -7.56 26.19 25.01
CA TRP A 120 -6.41 25.32 25.25
C TRP A 120 -5.15 25.79 24.50
N LEU A 121 -5.32 26.29 23.27
CA LEU A 121 -4.25 26.92 22.49
C LEU A 121 -3.69 28.16 23.19
N TRP A 122 -4.56 29.04 23.69
CA TRP A 122 -4.13 30.24 24.42
C TRP A 122 -3.49 29.91 25.77
N HIS A 123 -3.98 28.89 26.47
CA HIS A 123 -3.37 28.44 27.72
C HIS A 123 -1.91 27.98 27.52
N ARG A 124 -1.62 27.20 26.47
CA ARG A 124 -0.23 26.80 26.16
C ARG A 124 0.66 27.98 25.74
N ARG A 125 0.13 28.96 25.01
CA ARG A 125 0.91 30.14 24.57
C ARG A 125 1.28 31.07 25.73
N ILE A 126 0.43 31.15 26.75
CA ILE A 126 0.59 32.13 27.85
C ILE A 126 1.09 31.46 29.14
N ALA A 127 1.00 30.12 29.24
CA ALA A 127 1.53 29.18 30.25
C ALA A 127 1.13 29.41 31.73
N HIS A 128 0.92 30.66 32.14
CA HIS A 128 0.71 31.08 33.52
C HIS A 128 -0.66 31.74 33.74
N VAL A 129 -1.52 31.80 32.72
CA VAL A 129 -2.89 32.29 32.88
C VAL A 129 -3.84 31.13 33.17
N ASN A 130 -4.60 31.28 34.25
CA ASN A 130 -5.64 30.34 34.66
C ASN A 130 -6.68 30.18 33.53
N VAL A 131 -6.98 28.92 33.19
CA VAL A 131 -7.93 28.50 32.14
C VAL A 131 -9.32 29.12 32.33
N ASP A 132 -9.77 29.31 33.58
CA ASP A 132 -11.07 29.94 33.88
C ASP A 132 -11.12 31.40 33.43
N LYS A 133 -10.00 32.13 33.54
CA LYS A 133 -9.90 33.51 33.04
C LYS A 133 -9.86 33.55 31.52
N LEU A 134 -9.22 32.57 30.88
CA LEU A 134 -9.20 32.47 29.41
C LEU A 134 -10.58 32.14 28.83
N ASN A 135 -11.34 31.26 29.48
CA ASN A 135 -12.70 30.90 29.04
C ASN A 135 -13.66 32.10 29.06
N ARG A 136 -13.50 33.03 30.02
CA ARG A 136 -14.32 34.26 30.07
C ARG A 136 -14.00 35.27 28.96
N LEU A 137 -12.85 35.14 28.30
CA LEU A 137 -12.44 36.00 27.18
C LEU A 137 -12.78 35.39 25.82
N ALA A 138 -13.14 34.11 25.78
CA ALA A 138 -13.44 33.38 24.55
C ALA A 138 -14.92 33.48 24.10
N THR A 139 -15.77 34.17 24.88
CA THR A 139 -17.16 34.54 24.56
C THR A 139 -17.23 35.94 23.96
#